data_AF-A0A8B7DUR9-F1
#
_entry.id   AF-A0A8B7DUR9-F1
#
_cell.length_a   1.000
_cell.length_b   1.000
_cell.length_c   1.000
_cell.angle_alpha   90.00
_cell.angle_beta   90.00
_cell.angle_gamma   90.00
#
_symmetry.space_group_name_H-M   'P 1'
#
loop_
_entity.id
_entity.type
_entity.pdbx_description
1 polymer ?
#
loop_
_entity_poly.entity_id
_entity_poly.type
_entity_poly.pdbx_seq_one_letter_code
_entity_poly.pdbx_strand_id
1 'polypeptide(L)'
;MLPELIKQSKSNKVKLITKITTISTLVEIFAENDASKMFDEVSEVLRVFLTIPVSTAIAERSFSNLRRLKTYLRSTMNQKRLNSTIMSHIHKDILEEVDINTTYKEFVLANDKRQQYFGKP
;
A
#
# COMPACT_ATOMS: atom_id res chain seq x y z
N MET A 1 33.84 -38.66 13.63
CA MET A 1 33.64 -38.09 12.27
C MET A 1 32.44 -38.68 11.53
N LEU A 2 32.50 -39.83 10.85
CA LEU A 2 31.33 -40.39 10.12
C LEU A 2 30.08 -40.68 11.00
N PRO A 3 30.22 -41.25 12.22
CA PRO A 3 29.06 -41.54 13.07
C PRO A 3 28.35 -40.28 13.59
N GLU A 4 29.09 -39.19 13.79
CA GLU A 4 28.55 -37.91 14.27
C GLU A 4 27.76 -37.20 13.18
N LEU A 5 28.24 -37.26 11.93
CA LEU A 5 27.53 -36.71 10.77
C LEU A 5 26.20 -37.44 10.53
N ILE A 6 26.16 -38.77 10.72
CA ILE A 6 24.91 -39.55 10.62
C ILE A 6 23.96 -39.19 11.77
N LYS A 7 24.47 -38.91 12.97
CA LYS A 7 23.67 -38.49 14.12
C LYS A 7 23.07 -37.08 13.91
N GLN A 8 23.84 -36.17 13.30
CA GLN A 8 23.40 -34.84 12.91
C GLN A 8 22.37 -34.89 11.77
N SER A 9 22.57 -35.75 10.78
CA SER A 9 21.60 -36.01 9.69
C SER A 9 20.26 -36.53 10.23
N LYS A 10 20.28 -37.44 11.21
CA LYS A 10 19.05 -37.94 11.88
C LYS A 10 18.38 -36.92 12.80
N SER A 11 19.15 -35.95 13.32
CA SER A 11 18.64 -34.85 14.14
C SER A 11 18.02 -33.73 13.30
N ASN A 12 18.46 -33.57 12.05
CA ASN A 12 17.80 -32.75 11.04
C ASN A 12 16.55 -33.48 10.52
N LYS A 13 15.53 -33.55 11.37
CA LYS A 13 14.16 -33.80 10.92
C LYS A 13 13.77 -32.60 10.06
N VAL A 14 14.05 -32.68 8.76
CA VAL A 14 13.35 -31.87 7.78
C VAL A 14 11.87 -32.17 8.03
N LYS A 15 11.12 -31.20 8.56
CA LYS A 15 9.68 -31.33 8.73
C LYS A 15 9.13 -31.57 7.33
N LEU A 16 8.69 -32.79 7.06
CA LEU A 16 8.03 -33.11 5.81
C LEU A 16 6.67 -32.40 5.83
N ILE A 17 6.62 -31.23 5.18
CA ILE A 17 5.41 -30.40 5.10
C ILE A 17 4.41 -31.18 4.25
N THR A 18 3.53 -31.92 4.91
CA THR A 18 2.59 -32.85 4.27
C THR A 18 1.25 -32.22 3.94
N LYS A 19 0.92 -31.04 4.51
CA LYS A 19 -0.27 -30.27 4.13
C LYS A 19 -0.04 -28.77 4.28
N ILE A 20 -0.12 -28.06 3.17
CA ILE A 20 -0.31 -26.61 3.13
C ILE A 20 -1.82 -26.38 3.10
N THR A 21 -2.43 -25.98 4.22
CA THR A 21 -3.88 -25.74 4.29
C THR A 21 -4.26 -24.26 4.26
N THR A 22 -3.32 -23.36 4.57
CA THR A 22 -3.64 -21.94 4.74
C THR A 22 -2.47 -21.05 4.33
N ILE A 23 -2.78 -19.88 3.79
CA ILE A 23 -1.78 -18.93 3.30
C ILE A 23 -0.88 -18.40 4.43
N SER A 24 -1.39 -18.27 5.66
CA SER A 24 -0.58 -17.95 6.85
C SER A 24 0.57 -18.93 7.05
N THR A 25 0.27 -20.23 6.94
CA THR A 25 1.29 -21.28 7.14
C THR A 25 2.36 -21.25 6.05
N LEU A 26 2.02 -20.84 4.82
CA LEU A 26 3.01 -20.64 3.76
C LEU A 26 3.95 -19.49 4.07
N VAL A 27 3.42 -18.35 4.53
CA VAL A 27 4.22 -17.16 4.85
C VAL A 27 5.22 -17.46 5.97
N GLU A 28 4.77 -18.15 7.02
CA GLU A 28 5.63 -18.56 8.15
C GLU A 28 6.77 -19.48 7.68
N ILE A 29 6.47 -20.48 6.85
CA ILE A 29 7.48 -21.41 6.31
C ILE A 29 8.51 -20.67 5.44
N PHE A 30 8.05 -19.72 4.61
CA PHE A 30 8.94 -18.93 3.75
C PHE A 30 9.85 -18.00 4.56
N ALA A 31 9.38 -17.52 5.72
CA ALA A 31 10.18 -16.72 6.65
C ALA A 31 11.19 -17.56 7.44
N GLU A 32 10.84 -18.77 7.87
CA GLU A 32 11.72 -19.63 8.70
C GLU A 32 12.89 -20.25 7.92
N ASN A 33 12.74 -20.51 6.62
CA ASN A 33 13.68 -21.36 5.86
C ASN A 33 14.61 -20.59 4.92
N ASP A 34 14.69 -19.25 4.98
CA ASP A 34 15.33 -18.41 3.94
C ASP A 34 14.85 -18.75 2.51
N ALA A 35 13.71 -19.46 2.39
CA ALA A 35 13.18 -19.98 1.14
C ALA A 35 12.74 -18.86 0.20
N SER A 36 12.54 -17.65 0.74
CA SER A 36 12.30 -16.45 -0.05
C SER A 36 13.46 -16.12 -1.00
N LYS A 37 14.70 -16.53 -0.73
CA LYS A 37 15.86 -16.33 -1.65
C LYS A 37 16.07 -17.50 -2.61
N MET A 38 15.52 -18.66 -2.27
CA MET A 38 15.59 -19.85 -3.13
C MET A 38 14.47 -19.87 -4.18
N PHE A 39 13.36 -19.19 -3.89
CA PHE A 39 12.18 -19.09 -4.74
C PHE A 39 11.67 -17.64 -4.76
N ASP A 40 12.42 -16.76 -5.43
CA ASP A 40 12.14 -15.33 -5.51
C ASP A 40 10.77 -15.07 -6.16
N GLU A 41 10.43 -15.79 -7.23
CA GLU A 41 9.17 -15.65 -7.96
C GLU A 41 7.96 -16.03 -7.11
N VAL A 42 8.08 -17.09 -6.30
CA VAL A 42 6.99 -17.54 -5.41
C VAL A 42 6.78 -16.53 -4.28
N SER A 43 7.87 -15.96 -3.77
CA SER A 43 7.83 -14.88 -2.77
C SER A 43 7.19 -13.61 -3.32
N GLU A 44 7.45 -13.27 -4.58
CA GLU A 44 6.83 -12.13 -5.25
C GLU A 44 5.32 -12.33 -5.47
N VAL A 45 4.92 -13.51 -5.96
CA VAL A 45 3.50 -13.86 -6.12
C VAL A 45 2.76 -13.85 -4.78
N LEU A 46 3.37 -14.38 -3.71
CA LEU A 46 2.79 -14.34 -2.37
C LEU A 46 2.63 -12.90 -1.86
N ARG A 47 3.61 -12.02 -2.10
CA ARG A 47 3.50 -10.60 -1.77
C ARG A 47 2.36 -9.93 -2.53
N VAL A 48 2.26 -10.14 -3.84
CA VAL A 48 1.16 -9.61 -4.66
C VAL A 48 -0.17 -10.13 -4.12
N PHE A 49 -0.28 -11.43 -3.86
CA PHE A 49 -1.49 -12.05 -3.32
C PHE A 49 -1.93 -11.43 -1.98
N LEU A 50 -0.98 -11.16 -1.06
CA LEU A 50 -1.27 -10.55 0.24
C LEU A 50 -1.59 -9.05 0.16
N THR A 51 -1.06 -8.35 -0.85
CA THR A 51 -1.35 -6.93 -1.10
C THR A 51 -2.64 -6.69 -1.87
N ILE A 52 -3.11 -7.66 -2.65
CA ILE A 52 -4.42 -7.59 -3.27
C ILE A 52 -5.44 -7.53 -2.12
N PRO A 53 -6.23 -6.44 -2.01
CA PRO A 53 -7.24 -6.37 -0.99
C PRO A 53 -8.27 -7.47 -1.27
N VAL A 54 -8.22 -8.55 -0.48
CA VAL A 54 -9.21 -9.65 -0.52
C VAL A 54 -10.62 -9.10 -0.25
N SER A 55 -10.72 -7.94 0.41
CA SER A 55 -11.98 -7.27 0.71
C SER A 55 -12.30 -6.13 -0.28
N THR A 56 -13.50 -6.16 -0.84
CA THR A 56 -14.14 -5.04 -1.57
C THR A 56 -14.30 -3.76 -0.74
N ALA A 57 -14.08 -3.83 0.58
CA ALA A 57 -14.28 -2.75 1.54
C ALA A 57 -13.57 -1.43 1.17
N ILE A 58 -12.38 -1.47 0.58
CA ILE A 58 -11.65 -0.24 0.17
C ILE A 58 -12.35 0.44 -1.01
N ALA A 59 -12.78 -0.35 -2.00
CA ALA A 59 -13.54 0.16 -3.15
C ALA A 59 -14.89 0.70 -2.69
N GLU A 60 -15.60 -0.03 -1.82
CA GLU A 60 -16.87 0.39 -1.23
C GLU A 60 -16.73 1.70 -0.43
N ARG A 61 -15.67 1.83 0.38
CA ARG A 61 -15.36 3.08 1.10
C ARG A 61 -15.13 4.23 0.12
N SER A 62 -14.40 4.00 -0.97
CA SER A 62 -14.13 5.00 -2.00
C SER A 62 -15.41 5.43 -2.74
N PHE A 63 -16.29 4.49 -3.08
CA PHE A 63 -17.59 4.78 -3.69
C PHE A 63 -18.55 5.48 -2.74
N SER A 64 -18.54 5.14 -1.45
CA SER A 64 -19.30 5.84 -0.41
C SER A 64 -18.86 7.30 -0.28
N ASN A 65 -17.55 7.55 -0.28
CA ASN A 65 -16.98 8.90 -0.30
C ASN A 65 -17.35 9.67 -1.57
N LEU A 66 -17.27 9.03 -2.74
CA LEU A 66 -17.69 9.61 -4.02
C LEU A 66 -19.18 10.00 -4.00
N ARG A 67 -20.05 9.15 -3.45
CA ARG A 67 -21.49 9.43 -3.29
C ARG A 67 -21.75 10.68 -2.46
N ARG A 68 -20.96 10.92 -1.41
CA ARG A 68 -21.05 12.13 -0.56
C ARG A 68 -20.56 13.39 -1.28
N LEU A 69 -19.52 13.27 -2.11
CA LEU A 69 -18.90 14.40 -2.80
C LEU A 69 -19.64 14.81 -4.08
N LYS A 70 -20.18 13.84 -4.83
CA LYS A 70 -20.91 14.05 -6.09
C LYS A 70 -22.40 14.18 -5.82
N THR A 71 -22.81 15.38 -5.40
CA THR A 71 -24.22 15.73 -5.13
C THR A 71 -24.89 16.36 -6.36
N TYR A 72 -26.22 16.45 -6.34
CA TYR A 72 -27.00 17.07 -7.43
C TYR A 72 -26.53 18.49 -7.78
N LEU A 73 -26.28 19.32 -6.77
CA LEU A 73 -25.77 20.69 -6.94
C LEU A 73 -24.34 20.75 -7.51
N ARG A 74 -23.58 19.65 -7.43
CA ARG A 74 -22.20 19.52 -7.93
C ARG A 74 -22.11 18.61 -9.16
N SER A 75 -23.24 18.34 -9.82
CA SER A 75 -23.34 17.41 -10.95
C SER A 75 -22.54 17.84 -12.18
N THR A 76 -22.29 19.15 -12.35
CA THR A 76 -21.54 19.74 -13.46
C THR A 76 -20.01 19.75 -13.27
N MET A 77 -19.50 19.16 -12.18
CA MET A 77 -18.07 19.12 -11.92
C MET A 77 -17.33 18.23 -12.93
N ASN A 78 -16.29 18.77 -13.56
CA ASN A 78 -15.39 18.01 -14.42
C ASN A 78 -14.67 16.89 -13.64
N GLN A 79 -14.46 15.75 -14.29
CA GLN A 79 -13.74 14.59 -13.76
C GLN A 79 -12.38 14.94 -13.16
N LYS A 80 -11.60 15.84 -13.77
CA LYS A 80 -10.29 16.24 -13.22
C LYS A 80 -10.43 16.86 -11.81
N ARG A 81 -11.43 17.71 -11.63
CA ARG A 81 -11.72 18.35 -10.33
C ARG A 81 -12.31 17.35 -9.34
N LEU A 82 -13.21 16.48 -9.80
CA LEU A 82 -13.80 15.42 -8.98
C LEU A 82 -12.73 14.50 -8.39
N ASN A 83 -11.84 13.99 -9.24
CA ASN A 83 -10.76 13.09 -8.83
C ASN A 83 -9.83 13.76 -7.82
N SER A 84 -9.41 15.00 -8.09
CA SER A 84 -8.57 15.76 -7.15
C SER A 84 -9.24 15.93 -5.78
N THR A 85 -10.54 16.22 -5.77
CA THR A 85 -11.32 16.42 -4.54
C THR A 85 -11.47 15.11 -3.75
N ILE A 86 -11.74 14.00 -4.43
CA ILE A 86 -11.86 12.67 -3.79
C ILE A 86 -10.52 12.25 -3.18
N MET A 87 -9.42 12.45 -3.90
CA MET A 87 -8.09 12.12 -3.38
C MET A 87 -7.78 12.89 -2.09
N SER A 88 -8.03 14.19 -2.06
CA SER A 88 -7.86 14.99 -0.83
C SER A 88 -8.80 14.55 0.30
N HIS A 89 -10.01 14.07 -0.02
CA HIS A 89 -10.96 13.61 0.99
C HIS A 89 -10.59 12.24 1.58
N ILE A 90 -10.12 11.31 0.74
CA ILE A 90 -9.68 9.98 1.18
C ILE A 90 -8.39 10.07 1.99
N HIS A 91 -7.46 10.93 1.58
CA HIS A 91 -6.15 11.11 2.21
C HIS A 91 -6.10 12.34 3.12
N LYS A 92 -7.23 12.69 3.76
CA LYS A 92 -7.33 13.88 4.61
C LYS A 92 -6.29 13.86 5.74
N ASP A 93 -6.07 12.70 6.36
CA ASP A 93 -5.13 12.53 7.46
C ASP A 93 -3.70 12.87 7.04
N ILE A 94 -3.31 12.46 5.83
CA ILE A 94 -2.00 12.79 5.25
C ILE A 94 -1.91 14.29 4.93
N LEU A 95 -3.01 14.89 4.43
CA LEU A 95 -3.05 16.33 4.16
C LEU A 95 -2.94 17.18 5.43
N GLU A 96 -3.33 16.67 6.59
CA GLU A 96 -3.19 17.37 7.88
C GLU A 96 -1.73 17.46 8.34
N GLU A 97 -0.88 16.54 7.88
CA GLU A 97 0.57 16.57 8.16
C GLU A 97 1.34 17.51 7.24
N VAL A 98 0.72 18.00 6.15
CA VAL A 98 1.37 18.88 5.18
C VAL A 98 1.43 20.32 5.70
N ASP A 99 2.64 20.90 5.73
CA ASP A 99 2.81 22.31 6.11
C ASP A 99 2.26 23.26 5.03
N ILE A 100 1.12 23.87 5.36
CA ILE A 100 0.42 24.83 4.52
C ILE A 100 1.33 26.00 4.13
N ASN A 101 2.20 26.48 5.02
CA ASN A 101 3.05 27.64 4.74
C ASN A 101 4.09 27.32 3.66
N THR A 102 4.69 26.13 3.74
CA THR A 102 5.64 25.65 2.74
C THR A 102 4.95 25.44 1.39
N THR A 103 3.80 24.74 1.36
CA THR A 103 3.02 24.54 0.13
C THR A 103 2.56 25.86 -0.48
N TYR A 104 2.17 26.83 0.35
CA TYR A 104 1.79 28.16 -0.11
C TYR A 104 2.96 28.87 -0.81
N LYS A 105 4.14 28.89 -0.18
CA LYS A 105 5.34 29.49 -0.77
C LYS A 105 5.68 28.85 -2.12
N GLU A 106 5.66 27.52 -2.19
CA GLU A 106 5.87 26.78 -3.44
C GLU A 106 4.86 27.16 -4.52
N PHE A 107 3.58 27.26 -4.15
CA PHE A 107 2.51 27.64 -5.08
C PHE A 107 2.71 29.05 -5.66
N VAL A 108 3.13 29.99 -4.81
CA VAL A 108 3.38 31.39 -5.18
C VAL A 108 4.60 31.50 -6.09
N LEU A 109 5.69 30.81 -5.76
CA LEU A 109 6.95 30.82 -6.53
C LEU A 109 6.84 30.07 -7.87
N ALA A 110 5.87 29.17 -8.02
CA ALA A 110 5.69 28.41 -9.25
C ALA A 110 5.28 29.26 -10.48
N ASN A 111 4.90 30.54 -10.29
CA ASN A 111 4.56 31.43 -11.40
C ASN A 111 4.76 32.90 -11.03
N ASP A 112 5.47 33.66 -11.85
CA ASP A 112 5.75 35.10 -11.63
C ASP A 112 4.47 35.92 -11.42
N LYS A 113 3.36 35.59 -12.12
CA LYS A 113 2.06 36.24 -11.90
C LYS A 113 1.54 35.95 -10.50
N ARG A 114 1.66 34.70 -10.02
CA ARG A 114 1.22 34.33 -8.67
C ARG A 114 2.05 35.05 -7.62
N GLN A 115 3.35 35.20 -7.84
CA GLN A 115 4.21 35.99 -6.98
C GLN A 115 3.78 37.45 -6.91
N GLN A 116 3.40 38.05 -8.04
CA GLN A 116 2.92 39.43 -8.07
C GLN A 116 1.59 39.63 -7.32
N TYR A 117 0.65 38.68 -7.40
CA TYR A 117 -0.67 38.79 -6.77
C TYR A 117 -0.69 38.31 -5.32
N PHE A 118 -0.03 37.20 -5.02
CA PHE A 118 -0.09 36.52 -3.73
C PHE A 118 1.18 36.73 -2.88
N GLY A 119 2.32 37.12 -3.46
CA GLY A 119 3.57 37.30 -2.72
C GLY A 119 3.72 38.64 -1.99
N LYS A 120 2.64 39.42 -1.89
CA LYS A 120 2.63 40.68 -1.11
C LYS A 120 2.38 40.35 0.37
N PRO A 121 3.03 41.08 1.30
CA PRO A 121 2.90 40.85 2.75
C PRO A 121 1.48 41.07 3.25
#